data_AF-A0A3B9ED46-F1
#
_entry.id   AF-A0A3B9ED46-F1
#
_cell.length_a   1.000
_cell.length_b   1.000
_cell.length_c   1.000
_cell.angle_alpha   90.00
_cell.angle_beta   90.00
_cell.angle_gamma   90.00
#
_symmetry.space_group_name_H-M   'P 1'
#
loop_
_entity.id
_entity.type
_entity.pdbx_description
1 polymer ?
#
loop_
_entity_poly.entity_id
_entity_poly.type
_entity_poly.pdbx_seq_one_letter_code
_entity_poly.pdbx_strand_id
1 'polypeptide(L)'
;PATAWAEDARPGDELGLGGPRGSFLIPTSFAEHLLVGDEAAIPAIARRLEELPATARAIACIEVNDASGELDLPSPANVEIVWVHRNGGPRGRAEALMAA
;
A
#
# COMPACT_ATOMS: atom_id res chain seq x y z
N PRO A 1 19.86 -4.46 5.57
CA PRO A 1 19.68 -5.25 6.82
C PRO A 1 18.27 -5.84 6.96
N ALA A 2 17.21 -5.03 6.99
CA ALA A 2 15.83 -5.53 7.12
C ALA A 2 15.40 -6.39 5.91
N THR A 3 15.70 -5.95 4.69
CA THR A 3 15.42 -6.73 3.47
C THR A 3 16.14 -8.08 3.46
N ALA A 4 17.44 -8.09 3.77
CA ALA A 4 18.22 -9.33 3.83
C ALA A 4 17.68 -10.31 4.88
N TRP A 5 17.27 -9.83 6.06
CA TRP A 5 16.59 -10.68 7.04
C TRP A 5 15.27 -11.23 6.50
N ALA A 6 14.45 -10.40 5.84
CA ALA A 6 13.16 -10.82 5.29
C ALA A 6 13.30 -11.87 4.18
N GLU A 7 14.37 -11.83 3.40
CA GLU A 7 14.68 -12.83 2.35
C GLU A 7 15.07 -14.19 2.94
N ASP A 8 15.76 -14.20 4.09
CA ASP A 8 16.32 -15.40 4.70
C ASP A 8 15.49 -15.96 5.88
N ALA A 9 14.45 -15.23 6.33
CA ALA A 9 13.68 -15.54 7.53
C ALA A 9 12.99 -16.93 7.47
N ARG A 10 13.06 -17.67 8.59
CA ARG A 10 12.50 -19.01 8.75
C ARG A 10 11.64 -19.12 10.02
N PRO A 11 10.68 -20.06 10.06
CA PRO A 11 9.97 -20.38 11.29
C PRO A 11 10.94 -20.70 12.42
N GLY A 12 10.80 -19.99 13.54
CA GLY A 12 11.70 -20.10 14.69
C GLY A 12 12.72 -18.97 14.83
N ASP A 13 12.91 -18.14 13.80
CA ASP A 13 13.76 -16.94 13.91
C ASP A 13 13.13 -15.89 14.83
N GLU A 14 13.97 -15.20 15.60
CA GLU A 14 13.53 -14.15 16.53
C GLU A 14 13.67 -12.75 15.91
N LEU A 15 12.66 -11.90 16.13
CA LEU A 15 12.67 -10.49 15.72
C LEU A 15 12.22 -9.60 16.90
N GLY A 16 13.08 -8.66 17.28
CA GLY A 16 12.72 -7.62 18.26
C GLY A 16 11.85 -6.54 17.62
N LEU A 17 10.66 -6.30 18.20
CA LEU A 17 9.74 -5.25 17.76
C LEU A 17 9.71 -4.12 18.79
N GLY A 18 10.02 -2.90 18.36
CA GLY A 18 9.95 -1.69 19.19
C GLY A 18 8.98 -0.67 18.62
N GLY A 19 7.86 -0.41 19.31
CA GLY A 19 6.84 0.55 18.89
C GLY A 19 5.41 0.01 18.97
N PRO A 20 4.43 0.70 18.34
CA PRO A 20 4.61 1.91 17.53
C PRO A 20 5.03 3.12 18.39
N ARG A 21 5.87 3.99 17.83
CA ARG A 21 6.28 5.25 18.50
C ARG A 21 5.12 6.25 18.59
N GLY A 22 4.17 6.16 17.66
CA GLY A 22 2.95 6.96 17.59
C GLY A 22 2.01 6.38 16.54
N SER A 23 0.72 6.65 16.68
CA SER A 23 -0.33 6.22 15.75
C SER A 23 -1.37 7.32 15.60
N PHE A 24 -1.93 7.43 14.41
CA PHE A 24 -3.03 8.35 14.12
C PHE A 24 -4.14 7.58 13.41
N LEU A 25 -5.37 7.69 13.92
CA LEU A 25 -6.53 7.08 13.28
C LEU A 25 -7.20 8.11 12.38
N ILE A 26 -7.19 7.85 11.08
CA ILE A 26 -7.95 8.65 10.12
C ILE A 26 -9.41 8.17 10.16
N PRO A 27 -10.41 9.04 10.40
CA PRO A 27 -11.81 8.66 10.35
C PRO A 27 -12.16 7.95 9.03
N THR A 28 -12.96 6.90 9.08
CA THR A 28 -13.43 6.17 7.88
C THR A 28 -14.69 6.80 7.28
N SER A 29 -15.29 7.77 7.95
CA SER A 29 -16.56 8.41 7.57
C SER A 29 -16.46 9.39 6.40
N PHE A 30 -15.28 9.60 5.82
CA PHE A 30 -15.15 10.38 4.58
C PHE A 30 -15.74 9.61 3.41
N ALA A 31 -16.47 10.32 2.53
CA ALA A 31 -17.08 9.73 1.36
C ALA A 31 -16.03 9.28 0.32
N GLU A 32 -14.96 10.05 0.17
CA GLU A 32 -13.90 9.82 -0.82
C GLU A 32 -12.53 9.72 -0.16
N HIS A 33 -11.73 8.75 -0.62
CA HIS A 33 -10.38 8.49 -0.14
C HIS A 33 -9.43 8.40 -1.33
N LEU A 34 -8.32 9.12 -1.28
CA LEU A 34 -7.21 9.00 -2.22
C LEU A 34 -6.01 8.43 -1.45
N LEU A 35 -5.55 7.25 -1.87
CA LEU A 35 -4.43 6.54 -1.26
C LEU A 35 -3.30 6.47 -2.30
N VAL A 36 -2.11 6.96 -1.95
CA VAL A 36 -0.97 7.01 -2.88
C VAL A 36 0.27 6.49 -2.18
N GLY A 37 1.01 5.59 -2.83
CA GLY A 37 2.25 5.07 -2.29
C GLY A 37 2.98 4.12 -3.23
N ASP A 38 4.15 3.65 -2.81
CA ASP A 38 4.92 2.61 -3.50
C ASP A 38 4.74 1.25 -2.80
N GLU A 39 5.57 0.26 -3.14
CA GLU A 39 5.48 -1.08 -2.57
C GLU A 39 5.56 -1.11 -1.04
N ALA A 40 6.30 -0.18 -0.44
CA ALA A 40 6.42 -0.12 1.01
C ALA A 40 5.14 0.36 1.69
N ALA A 41 4.26 1.07 0.96
CA ALA A 41 2.99 1.58 1.46
C ALA A 41 1.83 0.57 1.30
N ILE A 42 1.98 -0.46 0.46
CA ILE A 42 0.93 -1.44 0.17
C ILE A 42 0.30 -2.02 1.44
N PRO A 43 1.05 -2.46 2.48
CA PRO A 43 0.43 -3.01 3.69
C PRO A 43 -0.48 -2.01 4.42
N ALA A 44 -0.15 -0.71 4.40
CA ALA A 44 -0.97 0.32 5.00
C ALA A 44 -2.22 0.63 4.16
N ILE A 45 -2.06 0.66 2.83
CA ILE A 45 -3.17 0.85 1.89
C ILE A 45 -4.16 -0.31 1.97
N ALA A 46 -3.68 -1.56 1.95
CA ALA A 46 -4.50 -2.76 2.05
C ALA A 46 -5.36 -2.74 3.33
N ARG A 47 -4.71 -2.53 4.49
CA ARG A 47 -5.41 -2.40 5.77
C ARG A 47 -6.47 -1.30 5.72
N ARG A 48 -6.15 -0.15 5.12
CA ARG A 48 -7.10 0.95 5.02
C ARG A 48 -8.31 0.58 4.16
N LEU A 49 -8.09 -0.07 3.01
CA LEU A 49 -9.16 -0.53 2.12
C LEU A 49 -10.08 -1.56 2.78
N GLU A 50 -9.55 -2.46 3.60
CA GLU A 50 -10.34 -3.42 4.39
C GLU A 50 -11.23 -2.73 5.45
N GLU A 51 -10.77 -1.62 6.03
CA GLU A 51 -11.49 -0.84 7.05
C GLU A 51 -12.61 0.06 6.46
N LEU A 52 -12.58 0.35 5.15
CA LEU A 52 -13.54 1.29 4.56
C LEU A 52 -14.96 0.69 4.51
N PRO A 53 -16.00 1.47 4.87
CA PRO A 53 -17.38 1.01 4.75
C PRO A 53 -17.80 0.95 3.28
N ALA A 54 -18.80 0.12 2.98
CA ALA A 54 -19.34 -0.03 1.61
C ALA A 54 -19.91 1.27 1.00
N THR A 55 -20.19 2.28 1.82
CA THR A 55 -20.65 3.60 1.37
C THR A 55 -19.53 4.51 0.89
N ALA A 56 -18.27 4.15 1.10
CA ALA A 56 -17.11 4.93 0.69
C ALA A 56 -16.70 4.61 -0.76
N ARG A 57 -16.04 5.58 -1.39
CA ARG A 57 -15.29 5.42 -2.63
C ARG A 57 -13.81 5.64 -2.35
N ALA A 58 -12.95 4.83 -2.98
CA ALA A 58 -11.51 5.01 -2.89
C ALA A 58 -10.85 4.92 -4.27
N ILE A 59 -9.80 5.72 -4.45
CA ILE A 59 -8.82 5.55 -5.53
C ILE A 59 -7.48 5.25 -4.86
N ALA A 60 -6.85 4.15 -5.25
CA ALA A 60 -5.53 3.75 -4.77
C ALA A 60 -4.52 3.77 -5.92
N CYS A 61 -3.62 4.75 -5.95
CA CYS A 61 -2.53 4.83 -6.91
C CYS A 61 -1.27 4.21 -6.31
N ILE A 62 -0.83 3.07 -6.85
CA ILE A 62 0.25 2.28 -6.26
C ILE A 62 1.37 2.10 -7.26
N GLU A 63 2.56 2.59 -6.92
CA GLU A 63 3.76 2.41 -7.73
C GLU A 63 4.43 1.07 -7.42
N VAL A 64 4.62 0.24 -8.45
CA VAL A 64 5.33 -1.04 -8.38
C VAL A 64 6.40 -1.10 -9.46
N ASN A 65 7.36 -2.01 -9.31
CA ASN A 65 8.36 -2.19 -10.36
C ASN A 65 7.72 -2.62 -11.69
N ASP A 66 6.83 -3.61 -11.64
CA ASP A 66 6.15 -4.23 -12.78
C ASP A 66 4.91 -5.01 -12.27
N ALA A 67 4.19 -5.66 -13.20
CA ALA A 67 2.96 -6.38 -12.92
C ALA A 67 3.08 -7.51 -11.87
N SER A 68 4.29 -8.03 -11.60
CA SER A 68 4.47 -9.03 -10.54
C SER A 68 4.32 -8.47 -9.12
N GLY A 69 4.38 -7.13 -8.99
CA GLY A 69 4.12 -6.43 -7.74
C GLY A 69 2.65 -6.12 -7.49
N GLU A 70 1.76 -6.41 -8.44
CA GLU A 70 0.32 -6.23 -8.26
C GLU A 70 -0.24 -7.28 -7.31
N LEU A 71 -1.06 -6.85 -6.35
CA LEU A 71 -1.69 -7.72 -5.36
C LEU A 71 -3.20 -7.53 -5.40
N ASP A 72 -3.94 -8.59 -5.06
CA ASP A 72 -5.36 -8.46 -4.80
C ASP A 72 -5.57 -7.69 -3.48
N LEU A 73 -6.30 -6.58 -3.54
CA LEU A 73 -6.55 -5.68 -2.41
C LEU A 73 -8.07 -5.62 -2.14
N PRO A 74 -8.62 -6.57 -1.36
CA PRO A 74 -10.05 -6.63 -1.13
C PRO A 74 -10.54 -5.43 -0.32
N SER A 75 -11.76 -4.98 -0.62
CA SER A 75 -12.41 -3.90 0.10
C SER A 75 -13.93 -4.06 0.10
N PRO A 76 -14.62 -3.67 1.17
CA PRO A 76 -16.07 -3.48 1.13
C PRO A 76 -16.50 -2.27 0.30
N ALA A 77 -15.62 -1.28 0.13
CA ALA A 77 -15.90 -0.02 -0.56
C ALA A 77 -15.87 -0.16 -2.09
N ASN A 78 -16.33 0.89 -2.79
CA ASN A 78 -16.14 1.00 -4.23
C ASN A 78 -14.72 1.51 -4.53
N VAL A 79 -13.81 0.62 -4.95
CA VAL A 79 -12.37 0.90 -5.09
C VAL A 79 -11.93 0.83 -6.54
N GLU A 80 -11.19 1.84 -6.95
CA GLU A 80 -10.41 1.86 -8.19
C GLU A 80 -8.92 1.76 -7.82
N ILE A 81 -8.23 0.74 -8.33
CA ILE A 81 -6.79 0.57 -8.13
C ILE A 81 -6.07 0.92 -9.42
N VAL A 82 -5.14 1.84 -9.32
CA VAL A 82 -4.32 2.34 -10.43
C VAL A 82 -2.87 1.91 -10.18
N TRP A 83 -2.41 0.92 -10.93
CA TRP A 83 -1.04 0.43 -10.85
C TRP A 83 -0.12 1.25 -11.74
N VAL A 84 0.95 1.80 -11.16
CA VAL A 84 1.96 2.58 -11.86
C VAL A 84 3.24 1.76 -11.94
N HIS A 85 3.58 1.28 -13.14
CA HIS A 85 4.76 0.44 -13.34
C HIS A 85 6.01 1.28 -13.63
N ARG A 86 7.06 1.12 -12.83
CA ARG A 86 8.34 1.80 -13.05
C ARG A 86 9.14 1.23 -14.22
N ASN A 87 8.98 -0.06 -14.52
CA ASN A 87 9.74 -0.79 -15.53
C ASN A 87 11.27 -0.60 -15.39
N GLY A 88 11.79 -0.72 -14.16
CA GLY A 88 13.21 -0.49 -13.84
C GLY A 88 13.64 0.97 -13.73
N GLY A 89 12.71 1.92 -13.86
CA GLY A 89 12.93 3.34 -13.61
C GLY A 89 13.09 3.70 -12.12
N PRO A 90 13.50 4.94 -11.81
CA PRO A 90 13.58 5.43 -10.43
C PRO A 90 12.18 5.58 -9.81
N ARG A 91 12.10 5.48 -8.48
CA ARG A 91 10.87 5.66 -7.69
C ARG A 91 10.40 7.11 -7.64
N GLY A 92 9.09 7.30 -7.46
CA GLY A 92 8.49 8.59 -7.09
C GLY A 92 8.36 9.58 -8.24
N ARG A 93 8.19 9.11 -9.48
CA ARG A 93 7.94 10.00 -10.63
C ARG A 93 6.48 10.43 -10.66
N ALA A 94 6.22 11.68 -10.26
CA ALA A 94 4.89 12.26 -10.22
C ALA A 94 4.18 12.23 -11.59
N GLU A 95 4.93 12.28 -12.69
CA GLU A 95 4.38 12.20 -14.04
C GLU A 95 3.72 10.85 -14.33
N ALA A 96 4.27 9.77 -13.78
CA ALA A 96 3.73 8.42 -13.95
C ALA A 96 2.41 8.25 -13.16
N LEU A 97 2.27 8.95 -12.03
CA LEU A 97 1.04 9.00 -11.22
C LEU A 97 -0.03 9.91 -11.85
N MET A 98 0.36 10.94 -12.59
CA MET A 98 -0.56 11.89 -13.24
C MET A 98 -1.12 11.38 -14.57
N ALA A 99 -0.46 10.40 -15.20
CA ALA A 99 -0.83 9.84 -16.49
C ALA A 99 -1.72 8.58 -16.39
N ALA A 100 -1.92 8.08 -15.16
CA ALA A 100 -2.69 6.90 -14.83
C ALA A 100 -4.06 7.30 -14.30
#